data_AF-K2F6T8-F1
#
_entry.id   AF-K2F6T8-F1
#
_cell.length_a   1.000
_cell.length_b   1.000
_cell.length_c   1.000
_cell.angle_alpha   90.00
_cell.angle_beta   90.00
_cell.angle_gamma   90.00
#
_symmetry.space_group_name_H-M   'P 1'
#
loop_
_entity.id
_entity.type
_entity.pdbx_description
1 polymer ?
#
loop_
_entity_poly.entity_id
_entity_poly.type
_entity_poly.pdbx_seq_one_letter_code
_entity_poly.pdbx_strand_id
1 'polypeptide(L)'
;MPYARRPHPAYGEAKIPAWEMIRFSVNIMRGCFGGCTFCSITEHEGRIIQSRSEDSVIREIEDMRDKTPGFTGIVSDLGGP
;
A
#
# COMPACT_ATOMS: atom_id res chain seq x y z
N MET A 1 -10.57 6.17 11.38
CA MET A 1 -10.01 7.44 10.88
C MET A 1 -9.57 7.22 9.43
N PRO A 2 -9.87 8.12 8.48
CA PRO A 2 -9.47 7.94 7.09
C PRO A 2 -7.94 7.97 6.94
N TYR A 3 -7.40 7.14 6.06
CA TYR A 3 -5.96 7.05 5.82
C TYR A 3 -5.42 8.35 5.22
N ALA A 4 -4.38 8.93 5.84
CA ALA A 4 -3.95 10.30 5.54
C ALA A 4 -3.01 10.42 4.32
N ARG A 5 -2.43 9.32 3.82
CA ARG A 5 -1.42 9.28 2.72
C ARG A 5 -0.25 10.26 2.88
N ARG A 6 0.07 10.69 4.10
CA ARG A 6 1.18 11.60 4.42
C ARG A 6 1.89 11.17 5.72
N PRO A 7 3.14 11.58 5.93
CA PRO A 7 3.84 11.38 7.20
C PRO A 7 3.05 11.92 8.38
N HIS A 8 3.23 11.30 9.55
CA HIS A 8 2.65 11.81 10.78
C HIS A 8 3.21 13.23 11.07
N PRO A 9 2.37 14.22 11.43
CA PRO A 9 2.83 15.62 11.61
C PRO A 9 3.98 15.79 12.60
N ALA A 10 4.12 14.89 13.58
CA ALA A 10 5.21 14.90 14.55
C ALA A 10 6.61 14.78 13.91
N TYR A 11 6.72 14.27 12.68
CA TYR A 11 7.99 14.19 11.97
C TYR A 11 8.42 15.52 11.31
N GLY A 12 7.53 16.51 11.22
CA GLY A 12 7.83 17.81 10.60
C GLY A 12 8.42 17.65 9.19
N GLU A 13 9.58 18.26 8.97
CA GLU A 13 10.33 18.23 7.70
C GLU A 13 11.29 17.03 7.59
N ALA A 14 11.24 16.08 8.53
CA ALA A 14 12.12 14.92 8.50
C ALA A 14 11.81 14.06 7.27
N LYS A 15 12.87 13.74 6.51
CA LYS A 15 12.79 12.79 5.40
C LYS A 15 12.52 11.39 5.95
N ILE A 16 11.46 10.74 5.46
CA ILE A 16 11.11 9.37 5.83
C ILE A 16 11.29 8.47 4.60
N PRO A 17 12.43 7.76 4.48
CA PRO A 17 12.71 6.92 3.31
C PRO A 17 11.63 5.89 3.02
N ALA A 18 11.08 5.26 4.07
CA ALA A 18 10.01 4.27 3.93
C ALA A 18 8.74 4.88 3.30
N TRP A 19 8.40 6.13 3.63
CA TRP A 19 7.24 6.81 3.04
C TRP A 19 7.48 7.16 1.57
N GLU A 20 8.66 7.65 1.22
CA GLU A 20 9.00 7.98 -0.17
C GLU A 20 8.89 6.77 -1.10
N MET A 21 9.26 5.59 -0.61
CA MET A 21 9.17 4.33 -1.36
C MET A 21 7.72 3.89 -1.62
N ILE A 22 6.83 4.05 -0.63
CA ILE A 22 5.48 3.45 -0.69
C ILE A 22 4.37 4.47 -1.03
N ARG A 23 4.66 5.77 -1.08
CA ARG A 23 3.61 6.80 -1.24
C ARG A 23 2.81 6.66 -2.54
N PHE A 24 3.41 6.04 -3.58
CA PHE A 24 2.78 5.77 -4.88
C PHE A 24 2.44 4.30 -5.12
N SER A 25 2.37 3.49 -4.06
CA SER A 25 1.92 2.10 -4.13
C SER A 25 0.44 1.95 -3.79
N VAL A 26 -0.15 0.88 -4.31
CA VAL A 26 -1.51 0.44 -3.99
C VAL A 26 -1.52 -1.06 -3.78
N ASN A 27 -2.13 -1.53 -2.70
CA ASN A 27 -2.25 -2.96 -2.44
C ASN A 27 -3.46 -3.53 -3.20
N ILE A 28 -3.33 -4.63 -3.94
CA ILE A 28 -4.42 -5.24 -4.72
C ILE A 28 -4.95 -6.55 -4.13
N MET A 29 -4.20 -7.20 -3.25
CA MET A 29 -4.59 -8.48 -2.63
C MET A 29 -3.95 -8.71 -1.26
N ARG A 30 -4.46 -9.67 -0.50
CA ARG A 30 -3.85 -10.15 0.74
C ARG A 30 -3.81 -11.66 0.80
N GLY A 31 -2.95 -12.19 1.66
CA GLY A 31 -2.78 -13.61 1.88
C GLY A 31 -1.80 -14.22 0.89
N CYS A 32 -1.19 -15.35 1.26
CA CYS A 32 -0.21 -16.07 0.44
C CYS A 32 -0.38 -17.58 0.60
N PHE A 33 -0.49 -18.33 -0.50
CA PHE A 33 -0.57 -19.80 -0.42
C PHE A 33 0.82 -20.47 -0.43
N GLY A 34 1.90 -19.70 -0.56
CA GLY A 34 3.25 -20.22 -0.83
C GLY A 34 3.90 -20.98 0.33
N GLY A 35 3.53 -20.67 1.58
CA GLY A 35 4.01 -21.43 2.76
C GLY A 35 5.53 -21.46 2.93
N CYS A 36 6.25 -20.43 2.46
CA CYS A 36 7.69 -20.35 2.59
C CYS A 36 8.10 -20.40 4.08
N THR A 37 9.05 -21.26 4.44
CA THR A 37 9.43 -21.52 5.83
C THR A 37 9.95 -20.31 6.59
N PHE A 38 10.44 -19.29 5.88
CA PHE A 38 10.95 -18.03 6.45
C PHE A 38 9.89 -16.92 6.51
N CYS A 39 8.75 -17.08 5.84
CA CYS A 39 7.77 -16.03 5.65
C CYS A 39 6.61 -16.18 6.65
N SER A 40 6.26 -15.10 7.34
CA SER A 40 5.14 -15.07 8.29
C SER A 40 3.81 -14.59 7.68
N ILE A 41 3.75 -14.31 6.38
CA ILE A 41 2.54 -13.77 5.72
C ILE A 41 1.36 -14.73 5.86
N THR A 42 1.58 -16.04 5.81
CA THR A 42 0.49 -17.01 5.96
C THR A 42 -0.18 -16.94 7.32
N GLU A 43 0.55 -16.55 8.36
CA GLU A 43 0.04 -16.40 9.72
C GLU A 43 -0.60 -15.02 9.94
N HIS A 44 -0.08 -13.96 9.30
CA HIS A 44 -0.60 -12.59 9.45
C HIS A 44 -1.77 -12.27 8.53
N GLU A 45 -1.75 -12.77 7.29
CA GLU A 45 -2.75 -12.45 6.25
C GLU A 45 -3.59 -13.66 5.83
N GLY A 46 -3.17 -14.87 6.21
CA GLY A 46 -3.85 -16.11 5.85
C GLY A 46 -3.29 -16.77 4.60
N ARG A 47 -3.70 -18.02 4.39
CA ARG A 47 -3.24 -18.86 3.27
C ARG A 47 -4.04 -18.66 1.98
N ILE A 48 -5.20 -18.01 2.07
CA ILE A 48 -6.12 -17.83 0.95
C ILE A 48 -5.86 -16.45 0.36
N ILE A 49 -5.61 -16.39 -0.95
CA ILE A 49 -5.53 -15.10 -1.66
C ILE A 49 -6.90 -14.43 -1.66
N GLN A 50 -6.97 -13.23 -1.10
CA GLN A 50 -8.15 -12.38 -1.10
C GLN A 50 -7.88 -11.16 -1.97
N SER A 51 -8.55 -11.10 -3.12
CA SER A 51 -8.40 -9.98 -4.06
C SER A 51 -9.32 -8.82 -3.67
N ARG A 52 -8.85 -7.59 -3.88
CA ARG A 52 -9.71 -6.41 -3.79
C ARG A 52 -10.58 -6.29 -5.04
N SER A 53 -11.76 -5.70 -4.87
CA SER A 53 -12.59 -5.29 -6.01
C SER A 53 -11.91 -4.19 -6.81
N GLU A 54 -12.02 -4.25 -8.13
CA GLU A 54 -11.50 -3.23 -9.06
C GLU A 54 -11.92 -1.80 -8.68
N ASP A 55 -13.21 -1.57 -8.42
CA ASP A 55 -13.74 -0.27 -7.99
C ASP A 55 -13.08 0.27 -6.71
N SER A 56 -12.69 -0.62 -5.79
CA SER A 56 -11.97 -0.19 -4.58
C SER A 56 -10.55 0.23 -4.88
N VAL A 57 -9.88 -0.46 -5.82
CA VAL A 57 -8.51 -0.14 -6.23
C VAL A 57 -8.50 1.19 -6.97
N ILE A 58 -9.44 1.40 -7.90
CA ILE A 58 -9.59 2.65 -8.65
C ILE A 58 -9.80 3.84 -7.71
N ARG A 59 -10.74 3.73 -6.77
CA ARG A 59 -11.00 4.80 -5.78
C ARG A 59 -9.77 5.16 -4.96
N GLU A 60 -8.93 4.18 -4.61
CA GLU A 60 -7.69 4.46 -3.88
C GLU A 60 -6.63 5.14 -4.76
N ILE A 61 -6.54 4.77 -6.03
CA ILE A 61 -5.63 5.41 -6.99
C ILE A 61 -6.06 6.87 -7.22
N GLU A 62 -7.35 7.15 -7.31
CA GLU A 62 -7.89 8.52 -7.38
C GLU A 62 -7.52 9.32 -6.12
N ASP A 63 -7.73 8.74 -4.94
CA ASP A 63 -7.34 9.35 -3.67
C ASP A 63 -5.82 9.60 -3.58
N MET A 64 -5.01 8.70 -4.11
CA MET A 64 -3.56 8.85 -4.19
C MET A 64 -3.16 9.99 -5.12
N ARG A 65 -3.76 10.05 -6.32
CA ARG A 65 -3.55 11.15 -7.29
C ARG A 65 -3.88 12.51 -6.66
N ASP A 66 -4.99 12.59 -5.92
CA ASP A 66 -5.52 13.86 -5.43
C ASP A 66 -4.87 14.31 -4.11
N LYS A 67 -4.40 13.37 -3.27
CA LYS A 67 -3.93 13.70 -1.90
C LYS A 67 -2.43 13.53 -1.71
N THR A 68 -1.72 12.79 -2.56
CA THR A 68 -0.29 12.53 -2.37
C THR A 68 0.56 13.53 -3.16
N PRO A 69 1.34 14.41 -2.50
CA PRO A 69 2.15 15.41 -3.18
C PRO A 69 3.18 14.79 -4.12
N GLY A 70 3.31 15.37 -5.31
CA GLY A 70 4.31 14.96 -6.29
C GLY A 70 3.99 13.66 -7.03
N PHE A 71 2.72 13.25 -7.06
CA PHE A 71 2.29 12.09 -7.87
C PHE A 71 2.70 12.28 -9.34
N THR A 72 3.38 11.28 -9.88
CA THR A 72 4.00 11.34 -11.22
C THR A 72 3.06 10.87 -12.33
N GLY A 73 1.85 10.41 -12.00
CA GLY A 73 0.96 9.69 -12.92
C GLY A 73 1.27 8.19 -13.04
N ILE A 74 2.30 7.70 -12.34
CA ILE A 74 2.71 6.30 -12.36
C ILE A 74 2.52 5.70 -10.96
N VAL A 75 1.81 4.57 -10.90
CA VAL A 75 1.77 3.72 -9.71
C VAL A 75 3.08 2.95 -9.64
N SER A 76 3.87 3.17 -8.59
CA SER A 76 5.23 2.63 -8.51
C SER A 76 5.26 1.14 -8.17
N ASP A 77 4.24 0.66 -7.47
CA ASP A 77 4.16 -0.71 -6.98
C ASP A 77 2.70 -1.15 -6.80
N LEU A 78 2.43 -2.41 -7.17
CA LEU A 78 1.16 -3.09 -6.97
C LEU A 78 1.36 -4.13 -5.87
N GLY A 79 0.95 -3.79 -4.66
CA GLY A 79 1.17 -4.62 -3.48
C GLY A 79 0.37 -5.92 -3.53
N GLY A 80 1.04 -7.01 -3.16
CA GLY A 80 0.52 -8.35 -2.92
C GLY A 80 1.46 -9.10 -1.95
N PRO A 81 1.23 -10.40 -1.68
CA PRO A 81 2.07 -11.18 -0.77
C PRO A 81 3.51 -11.38 -1.26
#